data_AF-A0AAV2BT77-F1
#
_entry.id   AF-A0AAV2BT77-F1
#
_cell.length_a   1.000
_cell.length_b   1.000
_cell.length_c   1.000
_cell.angle_alpha   90.00
_cell.angle_beta   90.00
_cell.angle_gamma   90.00
#
_symmetry.space_group_name_H-M   'P 1'
#
loop_
_entity.id
_entity.type
_entity.pdbx_description
1 polymer ?
#
loop_
_entity_poly.entity_id
_entity_poly.type
_entity_poly.pdbx_seq_one_letter_code
_entity_poly.pdbx_strand_id
1 'polypeptide(L)'
;MYILDQESIELFSLKGEPQVFVAIHSPYVPIESTKLEAVRPGKEYRIDIKLETEEHLLPPPYQTDCRDNGPSKDVKNFTNPNSYEMCLDLCKSKYFTRMYGCGWEMKMIMSEDDLCYLAINVYNHHSYIGSKRERHVMDKGIACVKNCKQGCLKLQYSYKINEQDLDSEPTKSYIFFEVKNPEVTIFRHVPLYGSGEIFSHVGGLLGCWLGISIFTFTDFLEKCVKKVAIWRKRFGKRKKKRAPTPEFRQD
;
A
#
# COMPACT_ATOMS: atom_id res chain seq x y z
N MET A 1 -20.80 7.93 -24.00
CA MET A 1 -21.44 6.86 -24.80
C MET A 1 -20.33 6.14 -25.54
N TYR A 2 -20.23 4.84 -25.33
CA TYR A 2 -19.32 3.97 -26.06
C TYR A 2 -20.15 3.09 -26.98
N ILE A 3 -19.70 2.93 -28.22
CA ILE A 3 -20.35 2.08 -29.21
C ILE A 3 -19.37 0.96 -29.50
N LEU A 4 -19.82 -0.28 -29.30
CA LEU A 4 -19.03 -1.48 -29.56
C LEU A 4 -19.67 -2.23 -30.71
N ASP A 5 -18.94 -2.34 -31.82
CA ASP A 5 -19.31 -3.19 -32.95
C ASP A 5 -18.63 -4.55 -32.80
N GLN A 6 -19.39 -5.54 -32.33
CA GLN A 6 -18.84 -6.87 -32.03
C GLN A 6 -18.68 -7.76 -33.26
N GLU A 7 -19.17 -7.36 -34.45
CA GLU A 7 -18.87 -8.08 -35.70
C GLU A 7 -17.48 -7.73 -36.24
N SER A 8 -16.99 -6.53 -35.95
CA SER A 8 -15.66 -6.06 -36.37
C SER A 8 -14.51 -6.58 -35.50
N ILE A 9 -14.83 -7.12 -34.32
CA ILE A 9 -13.85 -7.77 -33.43
C ILE A 9 -13.66 -9.19 -33.96
N GLU A 10 -12.44 -9.56 -34.33
CA GLU A 10 -12.14 -10.91 -34.85
C GLU A 10 -12.76 -11.99 -33.95
N LEU A 11 -13.75 -12.71 -34.48
CA LEU A 11 -14.53 -13.70 -33.72
C LEU A 11 -13.63 -14.87 -33.28
N PHE A 12 -13.12 -14.80 -32.06
CA PHE A 12 -12.50 -15.96 -31.41
C PHE A 12 -13.52 -16.93 -30.78
N SER A 13 -14.83 -16.58 -30.76
CA SER A 13 -15.86 -17.45 -30.18
C SER A 13 -17.13 -17.60 -31.04
N LEU A 14 -17.93 -18.63 -30.71
CA LEU A 14 -19.20 -18.96 -31.33
C LEU A 14 -20.22 -17.81 -31.18
N LYS A 15 -21.09 -17.63 -32.19
CA LYS A 15 -22.15 -16.61 -32.18
C LYS A 15 -23.00 -16.69 -30.90
N GLY A 16 -23.09 -15.58 -30.16
CA GLY A 16 -23.93 -15.44 -28.96
C GLY A 16 -23.18 -15.41 -27.63
N GLU A 17 -21.87 -15.69 -27.61
CA GLU A 17 -21.05 -15.50 -26.41
C GLU A 17 -20.58 -14.04 -26.28
N PRO A 18 -20.57 -13.49 -25.04
CA PRO A 18 -20.05 -12.15 -24.80
C PRO A 18 -18.54 -12.12 -25.03
N GLN A 19 -18.10 -11.27 -25.95
CA GLN A 19 -16.68 -11.11 -26.28
C GLN A 19 -16.03 -9.94 -25.52
N VAL A 20 -16.85 -9.01 -25.04
CA VAL A 20 -16.41 -7.84 -24.31
C VAL A 20 -16.94 -7.92 -22.89
N PHE A 21 -16.05 -7.59 -21.94
CA PHE A 21 -16.39 -7.51 -20.53
C PHE A 21 -16.08 -6.12 -20.01
N VAL A 22 -16.90 -5.64 -19.08
CA VAL A 22 -16.72 -4.36 -18.39
C VAL A 22 -16.56 -4.63 -16.90
N ALA A 23 -15.62 -3.93 -16.27
CA ALA A 23 -15.50 -3.89 -14.82
C ALA A 23 -15.38 -2.45 -14.35
N ILE A 24 -16.01 -2.14 -13.23
CA ILE A 24 -15.89 -0.85 -12.55
C ILE A 24 -15.09 -1.08 -11.28
N HIS A 25 -13.99 -0.35 -11.13
CA HIS A 25 -13.08 -0.50 -10.01
C HIS A 25 -12.42 0.82 -9.65
N SER A 26 -11.79 0.85 -8.47
CA SER A 26 -10.98 1.99 -8.05
C SER A 26 -9.73 2.13 -8.92
N PRO A 27 -9.33 3.36 -9.32
CA PRO A 27 -8.11 3.59 -10.09
C PRO A 27 -6.83 3.12 -9.37
N TYR A 28 -6.92 2.86 -8.06
CA TYR A 28 -5.80 2.41 -7.25
C TYR A 28 -5.70 0.88 -7.13
N VAL A 29 -6.74 0.12 -7.50
CA VAL A 29 -6.83 -1.34 -7.33
C VAL A 29 -6.94 -2.00 -8.71
N PRO A 30 -6.09 -2.99 -9.06
CA PRO A 30 -6.18 -3.70 -10.33
C PRO A 30 -7.55 -4.35 -10.56
N ILE A 31 -7.93 -4.51 -11.83
CA ILE A 31 -9.17 -5.20 -12.20
C ILE A 31 -9.12 -6.64 -11.69
N GLU A 32 -10.22 -7.08 -11.10
CA GLU A 32 -10.40 -8.46 -10.67
C GLU A 32 -11.27 -9.18 -11.70
N SER A 33 -10.76 -10.29 -12.25
CA SER A 33 -11.45 -11.03 -13.32
C SER A 33 -12.79 -11.64 -12.89
N THR A 34 -13.04 -11.78 -11.58
CA THR A 34 -14.30 -12.29 -11.02
C THR A 34 -15.42 -11.25 -11.01
N LYS A 35 -15.11 -9.96 -11.22
CA LYS A 35 -16.07 -8.83 -11.20
C LYS A 35 -16.33 -8.26 -12.60
N LEU A 36 -16.16 -9.10 -13.61
CA LEU A 36 -16.36 -8.75 -15.01
C LEU A 36 -17.82 -8.97 -15.39
N GLU A 37 -18.43 -7.96 -16.00
CA GLU A 37 -19.79 -7.98 -16.52
C GLU A 37 -19.75 -8.17 -18.03
N ALA A 38 -20.48 -9.17 -18.50
CA ALA A 38 -20.53 -9.54 -19.90
C ALA A 38 -21.38 -8.56 -20.73
N VAL A 39 -20.78 -7.99 -21.78
CA VAL A 39 -21.48 -7.14 -22.76
C VAL A 39 -21.89 -7.99 -23.95
N ARG A 40 -23.19 -8.15 -24.14
CA ARG A 40 -23.81 -8.90 -25.24
C ARG A 40 -24.21 -7.97 -26.38
N PRO A 41 -24.13 -8.43 -27.64
CA PRO A 41 -24.51 -7.65 -28.79
C PRO A 41 -26.02 -7.44 -28.85
N GLY A 42 -26.46 -6.36 -29.50
CA GLY A 42 -27.88 -6.02 -29.64
C GLY A 42 -28.51 -5.42 -28.39
N LYS A 43 -27.71 -4.87 -27.47
CA LYS A 43 -28.19 -4.32 -26.21
C LYS A 43 -27.65 -2.92 -25.92
N GLU A 44 -28.50 -2.09 -25.31
CA GLU A 44 -28.12 -0.86 -24.64
C GLU A 44 -27.90 -1.13 -23.14
N TYR A 45 -26.72 -0.75 -22.66
CA TYR A 45 -26.30 -0.84 -21.27
C TYR A 45 -26.24 0.56 -20.66
N ARG A 46 -27.08 0.82 -19.67
CA ARG A 46 -26.97 2.01 -18.80
C ARG A 46 -26.38 1.61 -17.47
N ILE A 47 -25.17 2.06 -17.23
CA ILE A 47 -24.38 1.73 -16.05
C ILE A 47 -24.32 2.95 -15.14
N ASP A 48 -25.12 2.90 -14.08
CA ASP A 48 -25.14 3.90 -13.03
C ASP A 48 -24.00 3.62 -12.06
N ILE A 49 -23.02 4.50 -11.97
CA ILE A 49 -21.87 4.38 -11.05
C ILE A 49 -22.10 5.26 -9.83
N LYS A 50 -21.85 4.70 -8.64
CA LYS A 50 -21.97 5.39 -7.36
C LYS A 50 -20.73 5.12 -6.49
N LEU A 51 -20.09 6.17 -5.99
CA LEU A 51 -19.11 6.02 -4.91
C LEU A 51 -19.88 5.84 -3.58
N GLU A 52 -19.82 4.66 -2.99
CA GLU A 52 -20.56 4.35 -1.76
C GLU A 52 -19.83 4.85 -0.52
N THR A 53 -18.56 4.45 -0.41
CA THR A 53 -17.76 4.71 0.78
C THR A 53 -16.33 5.12 0.41
N GLU A 54 -15.81 6.03 1.22
CA GLU A 54 -14.42 6.46 1.22
C GLU A 54 -13.85 6.26 2.63
N GLU A 55 -12.92 5.32 2.79
CA GLU A 55 -12.31 5.02 4.09
C GLU A 55 -10.86 5.52 4.13
N HIS A 56 -10.57 6.34 5.14
CA HIS A 56 -9.24 6.85 5.46
C HIS A 56 -8.70 6.14 6.70
N LEU A 57 -7.71 5.30 6.49
CA LEU A 57 -6.98 4.59 7.54
C LEU A 57 -5.81 5.42 8.06
N LEU A 58 -5.32 5.08 9.26
CA LEU A 58 -4.16 5.72 9.85
C LEU A 58 -2.86 4.95 9.58
N PRO A 59 -1.75 5.63 9.24
CA PRO A 59 -0.46 4.96 9.07
C PRO A 59 0.11 4.49 10.42
N PRO A 60 1.22 3.73 10.44
CA PRO A 60 1.96 3.47 11.67
C PRO A 60 2.23 4.77 12.45
N PRO A 61 2.08 4.77 13.79
CA PRO A 61 2.03 3.62 14.71
C PRO A 61 0.63 3.06 15.02
N TYR A 62 -0.41 3.48 14.30
CA TYR A 62 -1.78 3.04 14.56
C TYR A 62 -2.02 1.61 14.04
N GLN A 63 -2.99 0.90 14.65
CA GLN A 63 -3.28 -0.51 14.38
C GLN A 63 -3.64 -0.80 12.91
N THR A 64 -4.18 0.19 12.22
CA THR A 64 -4.50 0.10 10.79
C THR A 64 -3.27 -0.16 9.91
N ASP A 65 -2.06 0.18 10.37
CA ASP A 65 -0.76 -0.15 9.76
C ASP A 65 -0.74 0.03 8.22
N CYS A 66 -1.44 1.08 7.76
CA CYS A 66 -1.59 1.34 6.33
C CYS A 66 -0.37 2.07 5.79
N ARG A 67 -0.11 1.92 4.50
CA ARG A 67 0.98 2.63 3.82
C ARG A 67 0.58 2.99 2.41
N ASP A 68 1.14 4.09 1.94
CA ASP A 68 1.25 4.36 0.51
C ASP A 68 2.30 3.39 -0.10
N ASN A 69 1.83 2.33 -0.76
CA ASN A 69 2.59 1.40 -1.58
C ASN A 69 2.99 1.95 -2.96
N GLY A 70 2.70 3.23 -3.28
CA GLY A 70 3.16 3.91 -4.49
C GLY A 70 4.68 4.21 -4.47
N PRO A 71 5.30 4.51 -5.62
CA PRO A 71 6.69 4.94 -5.68
C PRO A 71 6.85 6.27 -4.92
N SER A 72 7.87 6.33 -4.06
CA SER A 72 8.12 7.52 -3.24
C SER A 72 8.63 8.68 -4.08
N LYS A 73 7.93 9.82 -4.03
CA LYS A 73 8.34 11.22 -4.30
C LYS A 73 9.09 11.60 -5.59
N ASP A 74 9.58 10.65 -6.36
CA ASP A 74 10.31 10.88 -7.60
C ASP A 74 9.58 10.16 -8.73
N VAL A 75 8.71 10.90 -9.43
CA VAL A 75 8.45 10.89 -10.88
C VAL A 75 7.09 11.57 -11.10
N LYS A 76 7.12 12.69 -11.80
CA LYS A 76 5.99 13.61 -12.02
C LYS A 76 4.81 13.05 -12.84
N ASN A 77 4.85 11.80 -13.32
CA ASN A 77 3.89 11.27 -14.29
C ASN A 77 3.45 9.81 -14.02
N PHE A 78 3.37 9.35 -12.77
CA PHE A 78 2.78 8.03 -12.48
C PHE A 78 1.46 8.16 -11.72
N THR A 79 0.37 7.81 -12.40
CA THR A 79 -0.88 7.31 -11.81
C THR A 79 -0.61 5.92 -11.23
N ASN A 80 0.30 5.81 -10.25
CA ASN A 80 0.69 4.51 -9.74
C ASN A 80 -0.42 3.96 -8.82
N PRO A 81 -0.92 2.74 -9.05
CA PRO A 81 -1.92 2.16 -8.19
C PRO A 81 -1.28 1.83 -6.83
N ASN A 82 -1.87 2.38 -5.78
CA ASN A 82 -1.34 2.37 -4.42
C ASN A 82 -1.87 1.21 -3.55
N SER A 83 -2.54 0.27 -4.19
CA SER A 83 -3.18 -0.85 -3.50
C SER A 83 -2.20 -1.93 -3.07
N TYR A 84 -2.66 -2.76 -2.14
CA TYR A 84 -1.96 -3.96 -1.74
C TYR A 84 -1.77 -4.91 -2.93
N GLU A 85 -2.82 -5.07 -3.75
CA GLU A 85 -2.83 -5.92 -4.94
C GLU A 85 -1.78 -5.46 -5.96
N MET A 86 -1.66 -4.15 -6.20
CA MET A 86 -0.63 -3.62 -7.08
C MET A 86 0.78 -3.84 -6.51
N CYS A 87 0.97 -3.71 -5.20
CA CYS A 87 2.24 -4.03 -4.55
C CYS A 87 2.64 -5.49 -4.79
N LEU A 88 1.68 -6.41 -4.67
CA LEU A 88 1.92 -7.84 -4.96
C LEU A 88 2.31 -8.07 -6.43
N ASP A 89 1.60 -7.46 -7.37
CA ASP A 89 1.89 -7.61 -8.80
C ASP A 89 3.25 -6.99 -9.17
N LEU A 90 3.61 -5.86 -8.56
CA LEU A 90 4.94 -5.27 -8.69
C LEU A 90 6.04 -6.16 -8.12
N CYS A 91 5.80 -6.77 -6.95
CA CYS A 91 6.75 -7.72 -6.35
C CYS A 91 6.95 -8.95 -7.25
N LYS A 92 5.87 -9.51 -7.80
CA LYS A 92 5.93 -10.61 -8.76
C LYS A 92 6.71 -10.21 -10.00
N SER A 93 6.35 -9.10 -10.65
CA SER A 93 7.06 -8.67 -11.85
C SER A 93 8.54 -8.45 -11.59
N LYS A 94 8.93 -7.77 -10.50
CA LYS A 94 10.36 -7.58 -10.15
C LYS A 94 11.08 -8.91 -9.90
N TYR A 95 10.39 -9.89 -9.35
CA TYR A 95 10.91 -11.24 -9.20
C TYR A 95 11.14 -11.88 -10.57
N PHE A 96 10.14 -11.87 -11.46
CA PHE A 96 10.25 -12.44 -12.81
C PHE A 96 11.32 -11.73 -13.64
N THR A 97 11.41 -10.40 -13.62
CA THR A 97 12.46 -9.65 -14.31
C THR A 97 13.85 -10.04 -13.82
N ARG A 98 14.03 -10.30 -12.52
CA ARG A 98 15.33 -10.73 -11.97
C ARG A 98 15.66 -12.18 -12.28
N MET A 99 14.66 -13.04 -12.39
CA MET A 99 14.83 -14.47 -12.65
C MET A 99 15.00 -14.77 -14.13
N TYR A 100 14.18 -14.16 -14.99
CA TYR A 100 14.03 -14.50 -16.40
C TYR A 100 14.43 -13.35 -17.35
N GLY A 101 14.72 -12.16 -16.84
CA GLY A 101 15.08 -11.00 -17.66
C GLY A 101 13.89 -10.26 -18.28
N CYS A 102 12.67 -10.75 -18.10
CA CYS A 102 11.44 -10.17 -18.62
C CYS A 102 10.36 -10.03 -17.52
N GLY A 103 9.41 -9.13 -17.73
CA GLY A 103 8.29 -8.88 -16.83
C GLY A 103 7.22 -9.97 -16.86
N TRP A 104 6.56 -10.17 -15.73
CA TRP A 104 5.33 -10.94 -15.65
C TRP A 104 4.15 -10.04 -15.99
N GLU A 105 3.12 -10.61 -16.61
CA GLU A 105 1.87 -9.90 -16.92
C GLU A 105 1.30 -9.24 -15.66
N MET A 106 1.39 -7.90 -15.59
CA MET A 106 0.77 -7.11 -14.53
C MET A 106 -0.70 -6.90 -14.90
N LYS A 107 -1.61 -6.93 -13.93
CA LYS A 107 -3.03 -6.63 -14.19
C LYS A 107 -3.29 -5.17 -14.59
N MET A 108 -2.36 -4.28 -14.26
CA MET A 108 -2.32 -2.91 -14.77
C MET A 108 -1.01 -2.72 -15.54
N ILE A 109 -1.05 -2.99 -16.84
CA ILE A 109 0.09 -2.83 -17.74
C ILE A 109 0.20 -1.35 -18.12
N MET A 110 1.41 -0.77 -18.00
CA MET A 110 1.72 0.54 -18.59
C MET A 110 2.54 0.43 -19.90
N SER A 111 3.12 -0.73 -20.21
CA SER A 111 3.78 -1.01 -21.50
C SER A 111 3.85 -2.52 -21.78
N GLU A 112 3.56 -2.91 -23.02
CA GLU A 112 3.59 -4.29 -23.53
C GLU A 112 5.02 -4.78 -23.84
N ASP A 113 6.01 -3.88 -23.91
CA ASP A 113 7.34 -4.15 -24.47
C ASP A 113 8.22 -5.10 -23.62
N ASP A 114 7.87 -5.35 -22.35
CA ASP A 114 8.68 -6.11 -21.40
C ASP A 114 8.11 -7.49 -21.03
N LEU A 115 7.02 -7.97 -21.65
CA LEU A 115 6.36 -9.21 -21.22
C LEU A 115 7.11 -10.50 -21.61
N CYS A 116 7.17 -11.46 -20.68
CA CYS A 116 7.67 -12.80 -20.96
C CYS A 116 6.71 -13.60 -21.83
N TYR A 117 7.01 -13.78 -23.13
CA TYR A 117 6.31 -14.77 -23.95
C TYR A 117 6.77 -16.20 -23.59
N LEU A 118 5.85 -16.98 -23.01
CA LEU A 118 6.02 -18.36 -22.54
C LEU A 118 6.62 -19.31 -23.59
N ALA A 119 6.47 -19.01 -24.89
CA ALA A 119 6.89 -19.90 -25.98
C ALA A 119 8.31 -19.63 -26.53
N ILE A 120 8.88 -18.43 -26.36
CA ILE A 120 10.13 -18.03 -27.05
C ILE A 120 11.30 -17.85 -26.07
N ASN A 121 11.05 -17.37 -24.86
CA ASN A 121 12.12 -16.97 -23.94
C ASN A 121 12.60 -18.09 -22.99
N VAL A 122 11.87 -19.20 -22.86
CA VAL A 122 12.30 -20.33 -22.01
C VAL A 122 13.53 -21.05 -22.60
N TYR A 123 13.66 -21.08 -23.92
CA TYR A 123 14.80 -21.76 -24.59
C TYR A 123 16.05 -20.88 -24.72
N ASN A 124 15.90 -19.56 -24.84
CA ASN A 124 17.04 -18.65 -25.05
C ASN A 124 17.54 -17.98 -23.76
N HIS A 125 16.70 -17.86 -22.72
CA HIS A 125 17.11 -17.30 -21.42
C HIS A 125 17.53 -18.37 -20.40
N HIS A 126 18.14 -19.46 -20.89
CA HIS A 126 18.83 -20.47 -20.09
C HIS A 126 20.12 -19.92 -19.45
N SER A 127 20.12 -18.67 -18.97
CA SER A 127 21.09 -18.27 -17.96
C SER A 127 20.66 -18.94 -16.66
N TYR A 128 21.13 -20.17 -16.48
CA TYR A 128 21.07 -20.93 -15.24
C TYR A 128 21.57 -20.02 -14.11
N ILE A 129 20.64 -19.35 -13.43
CA ILE A 129 20.96 -18.60 -12.23
C ILE A 129 21.35 -19.68 -11.23
N GLY A 130 22.64 -19.80 -10.89
CA GLY A 130 23.08 -20.83 -9.95
C GLY A 130 22.28 -20.79 -8.64
N SER A 131 22.08 -21.96 -8.02
CA SER A 131 21.20 -22.19 -6.84
C SER A 131 21.36 -21.24 -5.65
N LYS A 132 22.50 -20.54 -5.53
CA LYS A 132 22.72 -19.48 -4.52
C LYS A 132 22.04 -18.17 -4.89
N ARG A 133 22.02 -17.79 -6.17
CA ARG A 133 21.42 -16.55 -6.65
C ARG A 133 19.89 -16.68 -6.72
N GLU A 134 19.36 -17.86 -7.01
CA GLU A 134 17.91 -18.13 -6.94
C GLU A 134 17.35 -17.92 -5.53
N ARG A 135 17.99 -18.51 -4.50
CA ARG A 135 17.58 -18.31 -3.10
C ARG A 135 17.55 -16.85 -2.71
N HIS A 136 18.57 -16.08 -3.07
CA HIS A 136 18.62 -14.66 -2.76
C HIS A 136 17.53 -13.85 -3.50
N VAL A 137 17.19 -14.21 -4.75
CA VAL A 137 16.09 -13.58 -5.47
C VAL A 137 14.73 -13.93 -4.85
N MET A 138 14.56 -15.19 -4.42
CA MET A 138 13.38 -15.67 -3.70
C MET A 138 13.22 -14.97 -2.34
N ASP A 139 14.28 -14.88 -1.52
CA ASP A 139 14.27 -14.18 -0.23
C ASP A 139 13.89 -12.71 -0.40
N LYS A 140 14.41 -12.05 -1.45
CA LYS A 140 14.02 -10.68 -1.80
C LYS A 140 12.55 -10.59 -2.24
N GLY A 141 12.04 -11.59 -2.96
CA GLY A 141 10.63 -11.68 -3.34
C GLY A 141 9.73 -11.80 -2.10
N ILE A 142 10.07 -12.71 -1.17
CA ILE A 142 9.34 -12.89 0.09
C ILE A 142 9.38 -11.61 0.93
N ALA A 143 10.54 -10.96 1.04
CA ALA A 143 10.67 -9.69 1.75
C ALA A 143 9.83 -8.58 1.11
N CYS A 144 9.73 -8.54 -0.23
CA CYS A 144 8.88 -7.59 -0.95
C CYS A 144 7.41 -7.75 -0.55
N VAL A 145 6.89 -8.98 -0.63
CA VAL A 145 5.49 -9.29 -0.27
C VAL A 145 5.20 -8.96 1.19
N LYS A 146 6.11 -9.29 2.11
CA LYS A 146 5.97 -8.97 3.54
C LYS A 146 5.90 -7.46 3.83
N ASN A 147 6.50 -6.65 2.95
CA ASN A 147 6.50 -5.19 3.09
C ASN A 147 5.29 -4.52 2.43
N CYS A 148 4.49 -5.25 1.65
CA CYS A 148 3.23 -4.75 1.13
C CYS A 148 2.23 -4.55 2.27
N LYS A 149 1.61 -3.37 2.33
CA LYS A 149 0.58 -3.04 3.32
C LYS A 149 -0.71 -2.65 2.62
N GLN A 150 -1.81 -2.51 3.36
CA GLN A 150 -3.02 -1.94 2.78
C GLN A 150 -2.82 -0.44 2.53
N GLY A 151 -3.38 0.06 1.43
CA GLY A 151 -3.43 1.49 1.14
C GLY A 151 -4.20 2.24 2.24
N CYS A 152 -3.78 3.46 2.56
CA CYS A 152 -4.47 4.28 3.56
C CYS A 152 -5.81 4.84 3.07
N LEU A 153 -6.04 4.82 1.76
CA LEU A 153 -7.30 5.20 1.13
C LEU A 153 -7.95 3.98 0.52
N LYS A 154 -9.20 3.71 0.90
CA LYS A 154 -10.05 2.70 0.26
C LYS A 154 -11.28 3.36 -0.33
N LEU A 155 -11.53 3.06 -1.61
CA LEU A 155 -12.69 3.54 -2.35
C LEU A 155 -13.55 2.35 -2.74
N GLN A 156 -14.83 2.39 -2.38
CA GLN A 156 -15.79 1.37 -2.75
C GLN A 156 -16.84 1.97 -3.68
N TYR A 157 -16.91 1.41 -4.88
CA TYR A 157 -17.91 1.76 -5.89
C TYR A 157 -18.99 0.69 -5.90
N SER A 158 -20.25 1.10 -6.00
CA SER A 158 -21.32 0.25 -6.48
C SER A 158 -21.82 0.75 -7.81
N TYR A 159 -22.37 -0.18 -8.57
CA TYR A 159 -22.94 0.14 -9.86
C TYR A 159 -24.22 -0.66 -10.08
N LYS A 160 -25.10 -0.11 -10.90
CA LYS A 160 -26.31 -0.80 -11.37
C LYS A 160 -26.31 -0.79 -12.88
N ILE A 161 -26.51 -1.96 -13.47
CA ILE A 161 -26.59 -2.14 -14.91
C ILE A 161 -28.05 -2.32 -15.27
N ASN A 162 -28.56 -1.43 -16.11
CA ASN A 162 -29.87 -1.58 -16.75
C ASN A 162 -29.64 -1.93 -18.21
N GLU A 163 -30.14 -3.09 -18.63
CA GLU A 163 -30.06 -3.55 -20.01
C GLU A 163 -31.39 -3.30 -20.73
N GLN A 164 -31.32 -2.88 -21.99
CA GLN A 164 -32.46 -2.79 -22.90
C GLN A 164 -32.09 -3.41 -24.25
N ASP A 165 -33.01 -4.15 -24.85
CA ASP A 165 -32.78 -4.77 -26.15
C ASP A 165 -32.93 -3.72 -27.27
N LEU A 166 -32.04 -3.81 -28.27
CA LEU A 166 -32.06 -2.97 -29.47
C LEU A 166 -32.59 -3.78 -30.65
N ASP A 167 -33.86 -3.60 -30.98
CA ASP A 167 -34.52 -4.31 -32.09
C ASP A 167 -33.92 -3.98 -33.46
N SER A 168 -33.26 -2.83 -33.60
CA SER A 168 -32.77 -2.32 -34.89
C SER A 168 -31.32 -2.70 -35.24
N GLU A 169 -30.48 -3.08 -34.26
CA GLU A 169 -29.04 -3.28 -34.48
C GLU A 169 -28.49 -4.46 -33.65
N PRO A 170 -28.65 -5.73 -34.12
CA PRO A 170 -28.34 -6.92 -33.33
C PRO A 170 -26.85 -7.14 -33.07
N THR A 171 -25.97 -6.37 -33.72
CA THR A 171 -24.51 -6.57 -33.71
C THR A 171 -23.79 -5.52 -32.88
N LYS A 172 -24.44 -4.38 -32.63
CA LYS A 172 -23.87 -3.27 -31.86
C LYS A 172 -24.35 -3.30 -30.42
N SER A 173 -23.47 -2.85 -29.54
CA SER A 173 -23.81 -2.59 -28.13
C SER A 173 -23.53 -1.14 -27.81
N TYR A 174 -24.45 -0.51 -27.08
CA TYR A 174 -24.29 0.87 -26.63
C TYR A 174 -24.09 0.88 -25.13
N ILE A 175 -23.01 1.50 -24.66
CA ILE A 175 -22.71 1.59 -23.23
C ILE A 175 -22.72 3.06 -22.80
N PHE A 176 -23.57 3.36 -21.83
CA PHE A 176 -23.70 4.66 -21.19
C PHE A 176 -23.24 4.53 -19.74
N PHE A 177 -22.19 5.26 -19.39
CA PHE A 177 -21.79 5.43 -18.00
C PHE A 177 -22.41 6.71 -17.47
N GLU A 178 -23.17 6.59 -16.39
CA GLU A 178 -23.76 7.73 -15.69
C GLU A 178 -23.22 7.73 -14.26
N VAL A 179 -22.42 8.74 -13.92
CA VAL A 179 -21.94 8.92 -12.55
C VAL A 179 -23.04 9.62 -11.78
N LYS A 180 -23.73 8.89 -10.91
CA LYS A 180 -24.64 9.49 -9.95
C LYS A 180 -23.78 10.14 -8.87
N ASN A 181 -24.11 11.37 -8.49
CA ASN A 181 -23.49 12.07 -7.35
C ASN A 181 -24.34 11.82 -6.10
N PRO A 182 -24.15 10.69 -5.40
CA PRO A 182 -24.78 10.50 -4.11
C PRO A 182 -24.08 11.35 -3.05
N GLU A 183 -24.72 11.48 -1.90
CA GLU A 183 -23.99 11.67 -0.64
C GLU A 183 -23.02 10.50 -0.45
N VAL A 184 -21.72 10.79 -0.42
CA VAL A 184 -20.65 9.81 -0.20
C VAL A 184 -20.45 9.66 1.30
N THR A 185 -20.43 8.42 1.80
CA THR A 185 -20.15 8.18 3.22
C THR A 185 -18.64 8.11 3.44
N ILE A 186 -18.09 9.08 4.16
CA ILE A 186 -16.67 9.16 4.45
C ILE A 186 -16.40 8.61 5.85
N PHE A 187 -15.68 7.50 5.95
CA PHE A 187 -15.19 6.92 7.19
C PHE A 187 -13.74 7.39 7.43
N ARG A 188 -13.51 8.19 8.47
CA ARG A 188 -12.16 8.64 8.82
C ARG A 188 -11.75 8.06 10.16
N HIS A 189 -10.65 7.32 10.17
CA HIS A 189 -9.99 6.91 11.41
C HIS A 189 -9.25 8.13 11.96
N VAL A 190 -9.65 8.60 13.13
CA VAL A 190 -9.05 9.74 13.83
C VAL A 190 -8.41 9.21 15.11
N PRO A 191 -7.18 9.62 15.46
CA PRO A 191 -6.58 9.21 16.72
C PRO A 191 -7.45 9.65 17.89
N LEU A 192 -7.64 8.74 18.85
CA LEU A 192 -8.44 9.02 20.05
C LEU A 192 -7.87 10.17 20.89
N TYR A 193 -6.55 10.31 20.88
CA TYR A 193 -5.86 11.40 21.55
C TYR A 193 -4.91 12.07 20.58
N GLY A 194 -5.01 13.39 20.49
CA GLY A 194 -4.02 14.22 19.83
C GLY A 194 -2.67 14.18 20.55
N SER A 195 -1.61 14.59 19.85
CA SER A 195 -0.25 14.62 20.39
C SER A 195 -0.09 15.49 21.66
N GLY A 196 -1.00 16.45 21.90
CA GLY A 196 -1.02 17.29 23.10
C GLY A 196 -2.01 16.89 24.20
N GLU A 197 -3.04 16.12 23.85
CA GLU A 197 -4.15 15.81 24.78
C GLU A 197 -3.74 14.79 25.82
N ILE A 198 -2.89 13.83 25.45
CA ILE A 198 -2.33 12.85 26.40
C ILE A 198 -1.57 13.57 27.50
N PHE A 199 -0.72 14.54 27.15
CA PHE A 199 0.03 15.33 28.12
C PHE A 199 -0.90 16.15 29.03
N SER A 200 -2.00 16.65 28.48
CA SER A 200 -3.01 17.40 29.24
C SER A 200 -3.76 16.49 30.21
N HIS A 201 -4.16 15.29 29.80
CA HIS A 201 -4.82 14.32 30.68
C HIS A 201 -3.90 13.80 31.78
N VAL A 202 -2.67 13.43 31.44
CA VAL A 202 -1.68 12.97 32.41
C VAL A 202 -1.30 14.10 33.37
N GLY A 203 -1.06 15.30 32.84
CA GLY A 203 -0.77 16.49 33.64
C GLY A 203 -1.94 16.88 34.56
N GLY A 204 -3.18 16.78 34.08
CA GLY A 204 -4.39 17.02 34.86
C GLY A 204 -4.55 15.99 35.98
N LEU A 205 -4.36 14.70 35.71
CA LEU A 205 -4.41 13.66 36.75
C LEU A 205 -3.31 13.85 37.79
N LEU A 206 -2.06 14.06 37.38
CA LEU A 206 -0.95 14.29 38.31
C LEU A 206 -1.16 15.57 39.13
N GLY A 207 -1.67 16.64 38.50
CA GLY A 207 -2.00 17.89 39.18
C GLY A 207 -3.12 17.72 40.20
N CYS A 208 -4.20 17.01 39.85
CA CYS A 208 -5.32 16.76 40.76
C CYS A 208 -4.96 15.83 41.93
N TRP A 209 -4.22 14.75 41.68
CA TRP A 209 -3.92 13.75 42.70
C TRP A 209 -2.75 14.14 43.61
N LEU A 210 -1.69 14.74 43.04
CA LEU A 210 -0.45 14.99 43.77
C LEU A 210 -0.20 16.48 44.03
N GLY A 211 -0.95 17.40 43.41
CA GLY A 211 -0.66 18.84 43.44
C GLY A 211 0.67 19.21 42.78
N ILE A 212 1.24 18.29 42.00
CA ILE A 212 2.55 18.45 41.36
C ILE A 212 2.34 19.12 40.02
N SER A 213 2.93 20.29 39.85
CA SER A 213 3.03 20.98 38.56
C SER A 213 4.33 20.63 37.84
N ILE A 214 4.41 20.95 36.55
CA ILE A 214 5.65 20.79 35.76
C ILE A 214 6.84 21.51 36.41
N PHE A 215 6.60 22.66 37.05
CA PHE A 215 7.61 23.43 37.77
C PHE A 215 8.12 22.71 39.01
N THR A 216 7.22 22.08 39.79
CA THR A 216 7.65 21.29 40.95
C THR A 216 8.47 20.06 40.54
N PHE A 217 8.17 19.48 39.37
CA PHE A 217 8.95 18.36 38.82
C PHE A 217 10.34 18.81 38.36
N THR A 218 10.47 19.96 37.69
CA THR A 218 11.77 20.50 37.28
C THR A 218 12.65 20.84 38.48
N ASP A 219 12.08 21.43 39.54
CA ASP A 219 12.81 21.73 40.78
C ASP A 219 13.34 20.48 41.47
N PHE A 220 12.53 19.41 41.48
CA PHE A 220 12.96 18.12 42.03
C PHE A 220 14.09 17.51 41.19
N LEU A 221 13.95 17.51 39.86
CA LEU A 221 14.99 17.04 38.95
C LEU A 221 16.29 17.84 39.12
N GLU A 222 16.23 19.16 39.24
CA GLU A 222 17.42 20.00 39.42
C GLU A 222 18.17 19.63 40.72
N LYS A 223 17.44 19.45 41.82
CA LYS A 223 18.01 19.02 43.11
C LYS A 223 18.64 17.63 43.01
N CYS A 224 18.00 16.70 42.30
CA CYS A 224 18.54 15.36 42.03
C CYS A 224 19.83 15.42 41.22
N VAL A 225 19.86 16.19 40.12
CA VAL A 225 21.03 16.37 39.26
C VAL A 225 22.20 16.99 40.04
N LYS A 226 21.96 18.04 40.84
CA LYS A 226 22.97 18.66 41.71
C LYS A 226 23.55 17.65 42.70
N LYS A 227 22.70 16.87 43.38
CA LYS A 227 23.16 15.80 44.31
C LYS A 227 24.00 14.74 43.60
N VAL A 228 23.55 14.24 42.44
CA VAL A 228 24.30 13.25 41.65
C VAL A 228 25.65 13.80 41.20
N ALA A 229 25.73 15.06 40.76
CA ALA A 229 26.98 15.70 40.37
C ALA A 229 27.96 15.80 41.56
N ILE A 230 27.47 16.19 42.75
CA ILE A 230 28.26 16.22 43.98
C ILE A 230 28.74 14.81 44.35
N TRP A 231 27.87 13.81 44.25
CA TRP A 231 28.17 12.42 44.58
C TRP A 231 29.23 11.85 43.61
N ARG A 232 29.07 12.04 42.30
CA ARG A 232 30.09 11.67 41.28
C ARG A 232 31.44 12.33 41.56
N LYS A 233 31.47 13.63 41.90
CA LYS A 233 32.72 14.32 42.28
C LYS A 233 33.38 13.70 43.51
N ARG A 234 32.60 13.28 44.52
CA ARG A 234 33.13 12.61 45.72
C ARG A 234 33.66 11.20 45.44
N PHE A 235 32.97 10.40 44.62
CA PHE A 235 33.43 9.05 44.26
C PHE A 235 34.62 9.06 43.30
N GLY A 236 34.69 10.00 42.36
CA GLY A 236 35.85 10.19 41.48
C GLY A 236 37.14 10.54 42.24
N LYS A 237 37.04 11.37 43.31
CA LYS A 237 38.16 11.67 44.19
C LYS A 237 38.62 10.46 45.04
N ARG A 238 37.72 9.54 45.40
CA ARG A 238 38.07 8.31 46.13
C ARG A 238 38.81 7.28 45.27
N LYS A 239 38.53 7.19 43.96
CA LYS A 239 39.31 6.35 43.04
C LYS A 239 40.73 6.88 42.80
N LYS A 240 40.92 8.21 42.69
CA LYS A 240 42.26 8.82 42.55
C LYS A 240 43.15 8.70 43.80
N LYS A 241 42.57 8.54 45.00
CA LYS A 241 43.33 8.32 46.25
C LYS A 241 43.64 6.84 46.54
N ARG A 242 43.15 5.88 45.72
CA ARG A 242 43.47 4.44 45.81
C ARG A 242 44.47 3.98 44.74
N ALA A 243 45.34 4.87 44.28
CA ALA A 243 46.66 4.52 43.77
C ALA A 243 47.63 5.35 44.64
N PRO A 244 48.70 4.79 45.26
CA PRO A 244 49.67 3.88 44.62
C PRO A 244 50.28 2.78 45.53
N THR A 245 51.00 1.83 44.95
CA THR A 245 52.36 1.48 45.42
C THR A 245 53.23 1.10 44.21
N PRO A 246 54.40 1.72 44.01
CA PRO A 246 55.36 1.33 42.98
C PRO A 246 56.07 0.01 43.35
N GLU A 247 56.38 -0.77 42.31
CA GLU A 247 57.25 -1.95 42.35
C GLU A 247 58.56 -1.65 43.07
N PHE A 248 58.90 -2.49 44.06
CA PHE A 248 60.26 -2.60 44.56
C PHE A 248 61.07 -3.50 43.64
N ARG A 249 62.19 -2.94 43.16
CA ARG A 249 63.29 -3.57 42.43
C ARG A 249 64.14 -4.43 43.39
N GLN A 250 64.58 -5.61 42.94
CA GLN A 250 65.78 -6.36 43.37
C GLN A 250 66.11 -7.28 42.17
N ASP A 251 67.17 -6.98 41.39
CA ASP A 251 68.57 -7.38 41.59
C ASP A 251 68.77 -8.91 41.51
#